data_AF-A0A820QLK9-F1
#
_entry.id   AF-A0A820QLK9-F1
#
_cell.length_a   1.000
_cell.length_b   1.000
_cell.length_c   1.000
_cell.angle_alpha   90.00
_cell.angle_beta   90.00
_cell.angle_gamma   90.00
#
_symmetry.space_group_name_H-M   'P 1'
#
loop_
_entity.id
_entity.type
_entity.pdbx_description
1 polymer ?
#
loop_
_entity_poly.entity_id
_entity_poly.type
_entity_poly.pdbx_seq_one_letter_code
_entity_poly.pdbx_strand_id
1 'polypeptide(L)'
;MVELHEIEMKEVDAPSGSNTANTPTASKDEKKDSNTLTLDDIKEQVRTIEKAVNSKEPRFILRVLRALATTRKRLNEDVVRRLVCFYYGSNTSEREILLGFIQPVSQVYFDS
;
A
#
# COMPACT_ATOMS: atom_id res chain seq x y z
N MET A 1 -9.35 -43.48 30.94
CA MET A 1 -8.05 -42.85 31.19
C MET A 1 -7.58 -42.25 29.88
N VAL A 2 -7.91 -40.97 29.66
CA VAL A 2 -7.35 -40.13 28.59
C VAL A 2 -7.11 -38.79 29.26
N GLU A 3 -5.85 -38.47 29.54
CA GLU A 3 -5.40 -37.21 30.11
C GLU A 3 -5.69 -36.07 29.14
N LEU A 4 -6.60 -35.18 29.50
CA LEU A 4 -6.71 -33.87 28.87
C LEU A 4 -5.58 -33.01 29.42
N HIS A 5 -4.54 -32.78 28.62
CA HIS A 5 -3.53 -31.78 28.93
C HIS A 5 -4.13 -30.39 28.69
N GLU A 6 -4.49 -29.70 29.78
CA GLU A 6 -4.71 -28.26 29.83
C GLU A 6 -3.41 -27.53 29.44
N ILE A 7 -3.46 -26.70 28.41
CA ILE A 7 -2.41 -25.70 28.15
C ILE A 7 -2.84 -24.42 28.85
N GLU A 8 -2.35 -24.26 30.08
CA GLU A 8 -2.38 -23.06 30.88
C GLU A 8 -1.39 -22.03 30.29
N MET A 9 -1.89 -21.03 29.57
CA MET A 9 -1.07 -19.87 29.19
C MET A 9 -1.11 -18.83 30.31
N LYS A 10 -0.01 -18.81 31.04
CA LYS A 10 0.34 -17.91 32.14
C LYS A 10 0.28 -16.44 31.73
N GLU A 11 -0.44 -15.65 32.52
CA GLU A 11 -0.44 -14.19 32.45
C GLU A 11 0.96 -13.60 32.65
N VAL A 12 1.27 -12.54 31.90
CA VAL A 12 2.29 -11.56 32.26
C VAL A 12 1.58 -10.21 32.36
N ASP A 13 1.47 -9.71 33.58
CA ASP A 13 0.86 -8.44 33.96
C ASP A 13 1.84 -7.27 33.72
N ALA A 14 1.24 -6.11 33.44
CA ALA A 14 1.85 -4.81 33.13
C ALA A 14 2.37 -4.09 34.41
N PRO A 15 2.84 -2.81 34.38
CA PRO A 15 1.97 -1.61 34.20
C PRO A 15 2.66 -0.47 33.38
N SER A 16 2.00 0.49 32.74
CA SER A 16 1.21 1.56 33.37
C SER A 16 0.54 2.47 32.32
N GLY A 17 -0.79 2.59 32.43
CA GLY A 17 -1.60 3.81 32.30
C GLY A 17 -1.35 4.83 31.18
N SER A 18 -2.26 4.87 30.19
CA SER A 18 -3.16 6.03 30.04
C SER A 18 -4.45 5.60 29.32
N ASN A 19 -5.58 5.83 29.99
CA ASN A 19 -6.91 5.75 29.38
C ASN A 19 -7.10 6.93 28.44
N THR A 20 -7.44 6.69 27.18
CA THR A 20 -8.28 7.61 26.38
C THR A 20 -9.08 6.80 25.36
N ALA A 21 -10.37 6.69 25.67
CA ALA A 21 -11.52 6.71 24.77
C ALA A 21 -11.48 5.89 23.46
N ASN A 22 -12.37 4.90 23.41
CA ASN A 22 -12.98 4.32 22.21
C ASN A 22 -13.08 5.31 21.04
N THR A 23 -12.35 5.01 19.97
CA THR A 23 -12.67 5.44 18.59
C THR A 23 -12.35 4.27 17.65
N PRO A 24 -13.16 3.99 16.62
CA PRO A 24 -12.96 2.84 15.74
C PRO A 24 -11.75 3.07 14.82
N THR A 25 -10.56 2.69 15.26
CA THR A 25 -9.28 2.83 14.53
C THR A 25 -8.95 1.66 13.61
N ALA A 26 -9.85 0.71 13.41
CA ALA A 26 -9.64 -0.42 12.49
C ALA A 26 -9.44 -0.01 11.01
N SER A 27 -9.78 1.24 10.65
CA SER A 27 -9.89 1.64 9.24
C SER A 27 -8.69 2.41 8.66
N LYS A 28 -7.69 2.81 9.46
CA LYS A 28 -6.55 3.63 8.99
C LYS A 28 -5.27 2.80 8.80
N ASP A 29 -5.00 1.88 9.73
CA ASP A 29 -3.81 1.04 9.67
C ASP A 29 -3.92 -0.02 8.57
N GLU A 30 -5.08 -0.69 8.43
CA GLU A 30 -5.33 -1.63 7.33
C GLU A 30 -5.21 -0.98 5.94
N LYS A 31 -5.65 0.28 5.80
CA LYS A 31 -5.54 1.04 4.54
C LYS A 31 -4.09 1.42 4.24
N LYS A 32 -3.31 1.78 5.26
CA LYS A 32 -1.89 2.10 5.11
C LYS A 32 -1.09 0.87 4.68
N ASP A 33 -1.40 -0.29 5.23
CA ASP A 33 -0.79 -1.56 4.83
C ASP A 33 -1.18 -1.95 3.40
N SER A 34 -2.46 -1.79 3.04
CA SER A 34 -2.93 -2.01 1.67
C SER A 34 -2.25 -1.08 0.63
N ASN A 35 -2.08 0.19 0.98
CA ASN A 35 -1.36 1.17 0.15
C ASN A 35 0.12 0.84 0.00
N THR A 36 0.74 0.25 1.02
CA THR A 36 2.15 -0.17 0.96
C THR A 36 2.31 -1.40 0.10
N LEU A 37 1.43 -2.39 0.27
CA LEU A 37 1.42 -3.61 -0.54
C LEU A 37 1.21 -3.31 -2.04
N THR A 38 0.32 -2.37 -2.37
CA THR A 38 0.12 -1.95 -3.77
C THR A 38 1.35 -1.27 -4.37
N LEU A 39 2.09 -0.49 -3.60
CA LEU A 39 3.34 0.11 -4.07
C LEU A 39 4.39 -0.95 -4.39
N ASP A 40 4.54 -1.95 -3.53
CA ASP A 40 5.54 -2.99 -3.73
C ASP A 40 5.16 -3.93 -4.88
N ASP A 41 3.87 -4.23 -5.05
CA ASP A 41 3.35 -4.94 -6.22
C ASP A 41 3.71 -4.23 -7.53
N ILE A 42 3.62 -2.90 -7.57
CA ILE A 42 3.94 -2.09 -8.76
C ILE A 42 5.45 -2.08 -9.01
N LYS A 43 6.27 -1.92 -7.97
CA LYS A 43 7.74 -2.00 -8.11
C LYS A 43 8.17 -3.35 -8.66
N GLU A 44 7.57 -4.44 -8.21
CA GLU A 44 7.89 -5.78 -8.72
C GLU A 44 7.42 -5.97 -10.17
N GLN A 45 6.29 -5.38 -10.55
CA GLN A 45 5.85 -5.35 -11.96
C GLN A 45 6.88 -4.63 -12.84
N VAL A 46 7.41 -3.48 -12.40
CA VAL A 46 8.47 -2.76 -13.13
C VAL A 46 9.73 -3.63 -13.29
N ARG A 47 10.18 -4.30 -12.22
CA ARG A 47 11.31 -5.26 -12.30
C ARG A 47 11.03 -6.41 -13.25
N THR A 48 9.80 -6.89 -13.29
CA THR A 48 9.40 -7.97 -14.20
C THR A 48 9.42 -7.50 -15.66
N ILE A 49 9.03 -6.24 -15.92
CA ILE A 49 9.14 -5.64 -17.26
C ILE A 49 10.62 -5.55 -17.68
N GLU A 50 11.50 -5.06 -16.81
CA GLU A 50 12.94 -5.00 -17.09
C GLU A 50 13.51 -6.40 -17.43
N LYS A 51 13.14 -7.42 -16.66
CA LYS A 51 13.50 -8.82 -16.95
C LYS A 51 12.93 -9.30 -18.27
N ALA A 52 11.69 -8.95 -18.61
CA ALA A 52 11.06 -9.31 -19.88
C ALA A 52 11.83 -8.70 -21.06
N VAL A 53 12.27 -7.44 -20.93
CA VAL A 53 13.05 -6.74 -21.96
C VAL A 53 14.44 -7.37 -22.12
N ASN A 54 15.09 -7.77 -21.03
CA ASN A 54 16.44 -8.35 -21.08
C ASN A 54 16.45 -9.81 -21.57
N SER A 55 15.54 -10.64 -21.06
CA SER A 55 15.47 -12.07 -21.40
C SER A 55 14.71 -12.36 -22.69
N LYS A 56 13.87 -11.42 -23.15
CA LYS A 56 12.95 -11.59 -24.29
C LYS A 56 11.97 -12.76 -24.13
N GLU A 57 11.70 -13.19 -22.88
CA GLU A 57 10.76 -14.27 -22.64
C GLU A 57 9.33 -13.75 -22.43
N PRO A 58 8.34 -14.24 -23.20
CA PRO A 58 6.97 -13.73 -23.15
C PRO A 58 6.27 -14.04 -21.82
N ARG A 59 6.77 -15.00 -21.03
CA ARG A 59 6.19 -15.35 -19.72
C ARG A 59 6.22 -14.17 -18.74
N PHE A 60 7.26 -13.34 -18.77
CA PHE A 60 7.40 -12.22 -17.84
C PHE A 60 6.38 -11.12 -18.14
N ILE A 61 6.20 -10.76 -19.41
CA ILE A 61 5.18 -9.77 -19.79
C ILE A 61 3.76 -10.29 -19.50
N LEU A 62 3.50 -11.58 -19.75
CA LEU A 62 2.20 -12.20 -19.48
C LEU A 62 1.83 -12.18 -17.99
N ARG A 63 2.82 -12.25 -17.09
CA ARG A 63 2.61 -12.10 -15.64
C ARG A 63 2.16 -10.67 -15.29
N VAL A 64 2.83 -9.67 -15.85
CA VAL A 64 2.49 -8.25 -15.63
C VAL A 64 1.08 -7.96 -16.13
N LEU A 65 0.73 -8.42 -17.34
CA LEU A 65 -0.61 -8.22 -17.92
C LEU A 65 -1.73 -8.79 -17.05
N ARG A 66 -1.52 -9.97 -16.42
CA ARG A 66 -2.51 -10.54 -15.48
C ARG A 66 -2.61 -9.76 -14.18
N ALA A 67 -1.48 -9.32 -13.63
CA ALA A 67 -1.44 -8.56 -12.40
C ALA A 67 -2.08 -7.16 -12.57
N LEU A 68 -1.93 -6.56 -13.75
CA LEU A 68 -2.38 -5.20 -14.04
C LEU A 68 -3.88 -4.99 -13.81
N ALA A 69 -4.71 -5.98 -14.16
CA ALA A 69 -6.16 -5.91 -13.96
C ALA A 69 -6.54 -5.80 -12.48
N THR A 70 -5.78 -6.46 -11.60
CA THR A 70 -5.98 -6.46 -10.15
C THR A 70 -5.40 -5.20 -9.51
N THR A 71 -4.17 -4.83 -9.88
CA THR A 71 -3.49 -3.65 -9.35
C THR A 71 -4.25 -2.37 -9.69
N ARG A 72 -4.82 -2.25 -10.89
CA ARG A 72 -5.66 -1.10 -11.29
C ARG A 72 -6.83 -0.86 -10.35
N LYS A 73 -7.45 -1.92 -9.82
CA LYS A 73 -8.59 -1.79 -8.88
C LYS A 73 -8.17 -1.32 -7.49
N ARG A 74 -6.88 -1.43 -7.15
CA ARG A 74 -6.33 -1.09 -5.84
C ARG A 74 -5.56 0.24 -5.84
N LEU A 75 -5.52 0.94 -6.99
CA LEU A 75 -4.88 2.25 -7.08
C LEU A 75 -5.69 3.31 -6.34
N ASN A 76 -4.99 4.13 -5.57
CA ASN A 76 -5.53 5.22 -4.78
C ASN A 76 -4.67 6.47 -4.99
N GLU A 77 -5.22 7.65 -4.71
CA GLU A 77 -4.56 8.95 -4.91
C GLU A 77 -3.19 8.98 -4.21
N ASP A 78 -3.16 8.53 -2.94
CA ASP A 78 -1.94 8.41 -2.13
C ASP A 78 -0.86 7.52 -2.78
N VAL A 79 -1.29 6.40 -3.37
CA VAL A 79 -0.39 5.43 -4.01
C VAL A 79 0.21 6.04 -5.28
N VAL A 80 -0.62 6.68 -6.11
CA VAL A 80 -0.16 7.34 -7.34
C VAL A 80 0.80 8.48 -7.01
N ARG A 81 0.47 9.32 -6.02
CA ARG A 81 1.34 10.41 -5.55
C ARG A 81 2.71 9.88 -5.08
N ARG A 82 2.73 8.79 -4.31
CA ARG A 82 3.98 8.15 -3.86
C ARG A 82 4.79 7.58 -5.02
N LEU A 83 4.16 6.97 -6.02
CA LEU A 83 4.84 6.46 -7.21
C LEU A 83 5.46 7.59 -8.02
N VAL A 84 4.72 8.67 -8.26
CA VAL A 84 5.24 9.84 -8.99
C VAL A 84 6.46 10.42 -8.27
N CYS A 85 6.38 10.61 -6.94
CA CYS A 85 7.54 11.06 -6.16
C CYS A 85 8.71 10.07 -6.19
N PHE A 86 8.45 8.76 -6.21
CA PHE A 86 9.49 7.73 -6.21
C PHE A 86 10.26 7.66 -7.55
N TYR A 87 9.56 7.79 -8.68
CA TYR A 87 10.16 7.64 -10.00
C TYR A 87 10.69 8.95 -10.61
N TYR A 88 10.02 10.09 -10.37
CA TYR A 88 10.38 11.36 -11.01
C TYR A 88 11.34 12.23 -10.15
N GLY A 89 11.68 11.80 -8.93
CA GLY A 89 12.56 12.53 -8.03
C GLY A 89 11.93 13.83 -7.48
N SER A 90 12.69 14.60 -6.70
CA SER A 90 12.13 15.71 -5.91
C SER A 90 11.82 16.98 -6.71
N ASN A 91 12.58 17.28 -7.77
CA ASN A 91 12.60 18.59 -8.44
C ASN A 91 12.52 18.49 -9.97
N THR A 92 11.52 17.78 -10.49
CA THR A 92 11.23 17.73 -11.92
C THR A 92 9.94 18.49 -12.22
N SER A 93 9.96 19.33 -13.25
CA SER A 93 8.76 20.01 -13.76
C SER A 93 7.66 19.01 -14.14
N GLU A 94 8.06 17.85 -14.67
CA GLU A 94 7.16 16.73 -14.97
C GLU A 94 6.43 16.21 -13.74
N ARG A 95 7.10 16.11 -12.59
CA ARG A 95 6.47 15.70 -11.33
C ARG A 95 5.39 16.70 -10.91
N GLU A 96 5.66 18.00 -10.99
CA GLU A 96 4.70 19.04 -10.61
C GLU A 96 3.47 19.00 -11.52
N ILE A 97 3.68 18.81 -12.83
CA ILE A 97 2.60 18.62 -13.81
C ILE A 97 1.76 17.38 -13.45
N LEU A 98 2.40 16.23 -13.21
CA LEU A 98 1.73 14.98 -12.86
C LEU A 98 0.96 15.07 -11.54
N LEU A 99 1.52 15.74 -10.53
CA LEU A 99 0.85 15.97 -9.26
C LEU A 99 -0.34 16.93 -9.38
N GLY A 100 -0.30 17.86 -10.33
CA GLY A 100 -1.42 18.76 -10.63
C GLY A 100 -2.67 18.01 -11.12
N PHE A 101 -2.51 16.91 -11.87
CA PHE A 101 -3.61 16.10 -12.37
C PHE A 101 -4.28 15.21 -11.30
N ILE A 102 -3.60 14.98 -10.19
CA ILE A 102 -4.07 14.04 -9.16
C ILE A 102 -5.11 14.69 -8.22
N GLN A 103 -5.27 16.02 -8.26
CA GLN A 103 -6.18 16.90 -7.50
C GLN A 103 -6.27 16.59 -5.99
N PRO A 104 -6.00 17.54 -5.08
CA PRO A 104 -6.27 17.30 -3.65
C PRO A 104 -7.78 17.15 -3.43
N VAL A 105 -8.26 15.92 -3.19
CA VAL A 105 -9.67 15.65 -2.82
C VAL A 105 -10.01 16.23 -1.42
N SER A 106 -9.07 16.92 -0.77
CA SER A 106 -9.24 17.52 0.55
C SER A 106 -9.81 18.95 0.57
N GLN A 107 -10.01 19.62 -0.58
CA GLN A 107 -10.52 21.01 -0.64
C GLN A 107 -12.00 21.12 -1.03
N VAL A 108 -12.76 20.02 -1.05
CA VAL A 108 -14.19 20.05 -1.44
C VAL A 108 -15.14 20.15 -0.23
N TYR A 109 -14.63 20.40 0.99
CA TYR A 109 -15.46 20.53 2.22
C TYR A 109 -15.19 21.79 3.06
N PHE A 110 -14.61 22.84 2.47
CA PHE A 110 -14.53 24.17 3.09
C PHE A 110 -14.90 25.24 2.07
N ASP A 111 -16.14 25.20 1.58
CA ASP A 111 -16.82 26.44 1.21
C ASP A 111 -18.17 26.45 1.94
N SER A 112 -18.46 27.57 2.59
CA SER A 112 -19.43 27.71 3.70
C SER A 112 -20.88 27.74 3.24
#